data_AF-A0A7V9JKL4-F1
#
_entry.id   AF-A0A7V9JKL4-F1
#
_cell.length_a   1.000
_cell.length_b   1.000
_cell.length_c   1.000
_cell.angle_alpha   90.00
_cell.angle_beta   90.00
_cell.angle_gamma   90.00
#
_symmetry.space_group_name_H-M   'P 1'
#
loop_
_entity.id
_entity.type
_entity.pdbx_description
1 polymer ?
#
loop_
_entity_poly.entity_id
_entity_poly.type
_entity_poly.pdbx_seq_one_letter_code
_entity_poly.pdbx_strand_id
1 'polypeptide(L)'
;MNCSAHSLLVHARYLVAADGAHSSVRAAVGISMHGSDHLVEGLTALFRGIADLQPRIERIGAVSSGAQLAQRFRQDSTFRIGDAAHRLTPRGGTRMNTAIHDGYDLGWKLT
;
A
#
# COMPACT_ATOMS: atom_id res chain seq x y z
N MET A 1 -27.29 1.89 10.33
CA MET A 1 -26.37 3.02 10.62
C MET A 1 -26.44 3.97 9.44
N ASN A 2 -26.93 5.18 9.66
CA ASN A 2 -27.15 6.18 8.61
C ASN A 2 -25.92 7.10 8.58
N CYS A 3 -24.98 6.89 7.65
CA CYS A 3 -23.88 7.83 7.44
C CYS A 3 -24.34 8.87 6.41
N SER A 4 -24.56 10.12 6.84
CA SER A 4 -24.64 11.23 5.88
C SER A 4 -23.25 11.46 5.28
N ALA A 5 -23.13 11.31 3.96
CA ALA A 5 -21.90 11.63 3.26
C ALA A 5 -21.76 13.16 3.18
N HIS A 6 -20.86 13.73 3.97
CA HIS A 6 -20.44 15.12 3.84
C HIS A 6 -19.23 15.20 2.93
N SER A 7 -19.29 16.05 1.90
CA SER A 7 -18.17 16.34 0.99
C SER A 7 -17.54 17.70 1.34
N LEU A 8 -16.22 17.76 1.30
CA LEU A 8 -15.43 18.98 1.47
C LEU A 8 -14.42 19.09 0.34
N LEU A 9 -14.29 20.28 -0.23
CA LEU A 9 -13.24 20.60 -1.20
C LEU A 9 -11.99 21.10 -0.45
N VAL A 10 -10.84 20.51 -0.74
CA VAL A 10 -9.55 20.92 -0.17
C VAL A 10 -8.64 21.39 -1.30
N HIS A 11 -8.10 22.61 -1.17
CA HIS A 11 -7.05 23.12 -2.05
C HIS A 11 -5.67 22.91 -1.39
N ALA A 12 -4.78 22.24 -2.10
CA ALA A 12 -3.41 22.01 -1.66
C ALA A 12 -2.43 22.22 -2.81
N ARG A 13 -1.19 22.60 -2.49
CA ARG A 13 -0.12 22.74 -3.50
C ARG A 13 0.34 21.38 -4.04
N TYR A 14 0.26 20.34 -3.20
CA TYR A 14 0.68 18.98 -3.51
C TYR A 14 -0.32 17.98 -2.96
N LEU A 15 -0.44 16.83 -3.63
CA LEU A 15 -1.21 15.67 -3.20
C LEU A 15 -0.29 14.45 -3.14
N VAL A 16 -0.32 13.68 -2.06
CA VAL A 16 0.45 12.45 -1.91
C VAL A 16 -0.51 11.26 -1.76
N ALA A 17 -0.49 10.37 -2.75
CA ALA A 17 -1.24 9.11 -2.73
C ALA A 17 -0.48 8.09 -1.86
N ALA A 18 -1.02 7.85 -0.67
CA ALA A 18 -0.58 6.82 0.28
C ALA A 18 -1.74 5.90 0.70
N ASP A 19 -2.77 5.80 -0.15
CA ASP A 19 -4.05 5.13 0.08
C ASP A 19 -4.05 3.64 -0.31
N GLY A 20 -2.87 3.04 -0.44
CA GLY A 20 -2.69 1.59 -0.53
C GLY A 20 -2.88 0.99 -1.93
N ALA A 21 -2.99 -0.35 -1.99
CA ALA A 21 -2.93 -1.11 -3.22
C ALA A 21 -4.01 -0.72 -4.25
N HIS A 22 -5.22 -0.41 -3.77
CA HIS A 22 -6.37 0.00 -4.58
C HIS A 22 -6.51 1.53 -4.68
N SER A 23 -5.38 2.25 -4.64
CA SER A 23 -5.31 3.70 -4.63
C SER A 23 -6.33 4.37 -5.57
N SER A 24 -7.30 5.03 -4.93
CA SER A 24 -8.30 5.87 -5.58
C SER A 24 -7.65 7.11 -6.22
N VAL A 25 -6.61 7.65 -5.58
CA VAL A 25 -5.87 8.80 -6.10
C VAL A 25 -5.10 8.42 -7.37
N ARG A 26 -4.40 7.27 -7.37
CA ARG A 26 -3.71 6.77 -8.58
C ARG A 26 -4.68 6.56 -9.73
N ALA A 27 -5.83 5.95 -9.45
CA ALA A 27 -6.87 5.72 -10.46
C ALA A 27 -7.40 7.04 -11.03
N ALA A 28 -7.70 8.02 -10.16
CA ALA A 28 -8.22 9.33 -10.56
C ALA A 28 -7.27 10.11 -11.47
N VAL A 29 -5.95 9.94 -11.31
CA VAL A 29 -4.93 10.59 -12.16
C VAL A 29 -4.50 9.75 -13.38
N GLY A 30 -5.12 8.58 -13.59
CA GLY A 30 -4.94 7.77 -14.79
C GLY A 30 -3.59 7.04 -14.91
N ILE A 31 -2.90 6.78 -13.80
CA ILE A 31 -1.61 6.08 -13.82
C ILE A 31 -1.79 4.57 -13.73
N SER A 32 -1.29 3.85 -14.73
CA SER A 32 -1.29 2.40 -14.78
C SER A 32 -0.20 1.78 -13.90
N MET A 33 -0.41 0.52 -13.53
CA MET A 33 0.57 -0.33 -12.85
C MET A 33 1.09 -1.36 -13.86
N HIS A 34 2.41 -1.53 -13.93
CA HIS A 34 3.06 -2.55 -14.75
C HIS A 34 3.56 -3.70 -13.89
N GLY A 35 3.39 -4.92 -14.38
CA GLY A 35 3.75 -6.15 -13.69
C GLY A 35 2.54 -7.01 -13.35
N SER A 36 2.79 -8.14 -12.73
CA SER A 36 1.78 -9.15 -12.45
C SER A 36 0.97 -8.80 -11.21
N ASP A 37 -0.37 -8.73 -11.36
CA ASP A 37 -1.30 -8.46 -10.26
C ASP A 37 -1.44 -9.65 -9.30
N HIS A 38 -1.37 -10.87 -9.85
CA HIS A 38 -1.48 -12.13 -9.10
C HIS A 38 -0.20 -12.95 -9.29
N LEU A 39 0.70 -12.90 -8.31
CA LEU A 39 1.90 -13.75 -8.29
C LEU A 39 1.88 -14.77 -7.17
N VAL A 40 1.26 -14.42 -6.05
CA VAL A 40 1.18 -15.30 -4.88
C VAL A 40 -0.25 -15.24 -4.38
N GLU A 41 -0.85 -16.41 -4.25
CA GLU A 41 -2.07 -16.64 -3.50
C GLU A 41 -1.78 -17.67 -2.43
N GLY A 42 -2.28 -17.44 -1.22
CA GLY A 42 -2.06 -18.36 -0.13
C GLY A 42 -2.82 -17.97 1.13
N LEU A 43 -2.56 -18.74 2.19
CA LEU A 43 -3.08 -18.49 3.52
C LEU A 43 -1.92 -18.10 4.42
N THR A 44 -2.12 -17.06 5.23
CA THR A 44 -1.23 -16.72 6.33
C THR A 44 -1.92 -17.07 7.64
N ALA A 45 -1.23 -17.86 8.49
CA ALA A 45 -1.65 -18.14 9.85
C ALA A 45 -0.68 -17.47 10.82
N LEU A 46 -1.21 -16.63 11.72
CA LEU A 46 -0.46 -16.02 12.80
C LEU A 46 -0.60 -16.89 14.05
N PHE A 47 0.55 -17.32 14.58
CA PHE A 47 0.64 -18.06 15.82
C PHE A 47 1.32 -17.22 16.89
N ARG A 48 0.93 -17.42 18.14
CA ARG A 48 1.60 -16.86 19.32
C ARG A 48 1.94 -18.01 20.27
N GLY A 49 3.19 -18.11 20.71
CA GLY A 49 3.66 -19.13 21.64
C GLY A 49 5.10 -18.89 22.09
N ILE A 50 5.51 -19.58 23.16
CA ILE A 50 6.90 -19.72 23.64
C ILE A 50 7.28 -21.21 23.48
N ALA A 51 8.57 -21.53 23.42
CA ALA A 51 9.10 -22.83 22.96
C ALA A 51 8.44 -24.09 23.57
N ASP A 52 7.84 -23.99 24.76
CA ASP A 52 7.20 -25.09 25.48
C ASP A 52 5.65 -25.08 25.45
N LEU A 53 5.02 -24.15 24.72
CA LEU A 53 3.57 -23.93 24.74
C LEU A 53 2.89 -24.24 23.41
N GLN A 54 1.77 -24.96 23.50
CA GLN A 54 0.88 -25.29 22.38
C GLN A 54 0.49 -24.00 21.62
N PRO A 55 0.90 -23.84 20.35
CA PRO A 55 0.66 -22.60 19.63
C PRO A 55 -0.84 -22.44 19.34
N ARG A 56 -1.39 -21.28 19.72
CA ARG A 56 -2.77 -20.93 19.38
C ARG A 56 -2.80 -20.19 18.05
N ILE A 57 -3.70 -20.60 17.17
CA ILE A 57 -4.02 -19.85 15.96
C ILE A 57 -4.78 -18.60 16.38
N GLU A 58 -4.19 -17.44 16.16
CA GLU A 58 -4.83 -16.14 16.45
C GLU A 58 -5.57 -15.60 15.23
N ARG A 59 -5.04 -15.84 14.03
CA ARG A 59 -5.66 -15.39 12.79
C ARG A 59 -5.26 -16.28 11.62
N ILE A 60 -6.24 -16.60 10.78
CA ILE A 60 -6.02 -17.13 9.44
C ILE A 60 -6.60 -16.11 8.47
N GLY A 61 -5.86 -15.79 7.42
CA GLY A 61 -6.34 -14.90 6.35
C GLY A 61 -5.81 -15.32 5.00
N ALA A 62 -6.65 -15.15 3.98
CA ALA A 62 -6.21 -15.21 2.60
C ALA A 62 -5.29 -14.01 2.31
N VAL A 63 -4.19 -14.28 1.61
CA VAL A 63 -3.27 -13.26 1.13
C VAL A 63 -3.13 -13.43 -0.37
N SER A 64 -3.34 -12.35 -1.10
CA SER A 64 -2.95 -12.22 -2.49
C SER A 64 -1.91 -11.12 -2.60
N SER A 65 -0.94 -11.32 -3.49
CA SER A 65 0.04 -10.28 -3.80
C SER A 65 0.47 -10.36 -5.25
N GLY A 66 0.65 -9.18 -5.82
CA GLY A 66 1.35 -8.97 -7.08
C GLY A 66 2.78 -8.48 -6.88
N ALA A 67 3.49 -8.33 -8.01
CA ALA A 67 4.67 -7.50 -8.12
C ALA A 67 4.42 -6.48 -9.24
N GLN A 68 4.17 -5.24 -8.85
CA GLN A 68 3.78 -4.19 -9.78
C GLN A 68 4.45 -2.86 -9.43
N LEU A 69 4.69 -2.04 -10.44
CA LEU A 69 5.21 -0.68 -10.30
C LEU A 69 4.31 0.28 -11.07
N ALA A 70 4.00 1.42 -10.46
CA ALA A 70 3.32 2.51 -11.15
C ALA A 70 4.22 3.00 -12.28
N GLN A 71 3.64 3.26 -13.45
CA GLN A 71 4.38 3.75 -14.62
C GLN A 71 5.16 5.03 -14.32
N ARG A 72 4.65 5.85 -13.39
CA ARG A 72 5.31 7.02 -12.84
C ARG A 72 5.08 7.06 -11.34
N PHE A 73 5.96 7.73 -10.60
CA PHE A 73 5.78 8.00 -9.15
C PHE A 73 5.27 9.42 -8.90
N ARG A 74 5.37 10.30 -9.90
CA ARG A 74 4.84 11.66 -9.89
C ARG A 74 4.11 11.97 -11.19
N GLN A 75 3.06 12.77 -11.13
CA GLN A 75 2.44 13.47 -12.26
C GLN A 75 1.99 14.82 -11.74
N ASP A 76 2.49 15.90 -12.35
CA ASP A 76 2.27 17.27 -11.90
C ASP A 76 2.61 17.45 -10.41
N SER A 77 1.67 17.94 -9.61
CA SER A 77 1.79 18.10 -8.16
C SER A 77 1.29 16.88 -7.35
N THR A 78 1.05 15.75 -8.01
CA THR A 78 0.59 14.52 -7.37
C THR A 78 1.71 13.48 -7.31
N PHE A 79 2.02 12.99 -6.12
CA PHE A 79 3.02 11.98 -5.83
C PHE A 79 2.37 10.68 -5.37
N ARG A 80 3.04 9.54 -5.53
CA ARG A 80 2.59 8.22 -5.08
C ARG A 80 3.70 7.57 -4.29
N ILE A 81 3.34 6.93 -3.18
CA ILE A 81 4.25 6.19 -2.30
C ILE A 81 3.62 4.88 -1.84
N GLY A 82 4.45 3.95 -1.35
CA GLY A 82 4.02 2.66 -0.83
C GLY A 82 3.18 1.87 -1.85
N ASP A 83 2.16 1.15 -1.37
CA ASP A 83 1.32 0.29 -2.22
C ASP A 83 0.55 1.05 -3.33
N ALA A 84 0.43 2.38 -3.21
CA ALA A 84 -0.11 3.21 -4.29
C ALA A 84 0.87 3.33 -5.48
N ALA A 85 2.18 3.22 -5.23
CA ALA A 85 3.26 3.30 -6.21
C ALA A 85 3.86 1.95 -6.60
N HIS A 86 3.94 0.99 -5.67
CA HIS A 86 4.55 -0.31 -5.92
C HIS A 86 3.91 -1.39 -5.07
N ARG A 87 3.63 -2.53 -5.68
CA ARG A 87 3.24 -3.75 -4.97
C ARG A 87 4.43 -4.67 -4.97
N LEU A 88 4.89 -5.06 -3.80
CA LEU A 88 6.03 -5.94 -3.62
C LEU A 88 5.56 -7.32 -3.19
N THR A 89 6.29 -8.38 -3.57
CA THR A 89 5.97 -9.72 -3.07
C THR A 89 6.10 -9.77 -1.55
N PRO A 90 5.36 -10.64 -0.83
CA PRO A 90 5.47 -10.75 0.62
C PRO A 90 6.82 -11.32 1.08
N ARG A 91 7.63 -11.87 0.16
CA ARG A 91 8.95 -12.43 0.48
C ARG A 91 9.89 -11.34 0.97
N GLY A 92 10.60 -11.63 2.07
CA GLY A 92 11.62 -10.75 2.63
C GLY A 92 11.09 -9.57 3.46
N GLY A 93 9.77 -9.44 3.64
CA GLY A 93 9.20 -8.42 4.52
C GLY A 93 9.50 -6.97 4.10
N THR A 94 9.80 -6.72 2.83
CA THR A 94 10.30 -5.42 2.36
C THR A 94 9.20 -4.38 2.14
N ARG A 95 7.95 -4.80 1.88
CA ARG A 95 6.83 -3.91 1.51
C ARG A 95 6.70 -2.67 2.40
N MET A 96 6.53 -2.88 3.70
CA MET A 96 6.33 -1.80 4.66
C MET A 96 7.58 -0.93 4.80
N ASN A 97 8.77 -1.54 4.80
CA ASN A 97 10.03 -0.82 4.90
C ASN A 97 10.22 0.13 3.72
N THR A 98 10.00 -0.35 2.49
CA THR A 98 10.08 0.48 1.28
C THR A 98 9.07 1.62 1.32
N ALA A 99 7.82 1.37 1.74
CA ALA A 99 6.81 2.43 1.86
C ALA A 99 7.20 3.53 2.86
N ILE A 100 7.82 3.17 3.99
CA ILE A 100 8.35 4.13 4.97
C ILE A 100 9.49 4.95 4.35
N HIS A 101 10.40 4.29 3.62
CA HIS A 101 11.50 4.97 2.94
C HIS A 101 11.02 5.95 1.85
N ASP A 102 9.96 5.62 1.10
CA ASP A 102 9.36 6.55 0.14
C ASP A 102 8.87 7.83 0.82
N GLY A 103 8.14 7.68 1.93
CA GLY A 103 7.61 8.79 2.70
C GLY A 103 8.73 9.67 3.27
N TYR A 104 9.79 9.03 3.78
CA TYR A 104 10.97 9.74 4.27
C TYR A 104 11.70 10.51 3.17
N ASP A 105 11.96 9.88 2.02
CA ASP A 105 12.62 10.51 0.88
C ASP A 105 11.79 11.67 0.29
N LEU A 106 10.47 11.52 0.25
CA LEU A 106 9.59 12.57 -0.26
C LEU A 106 9.42 13.72 0.73
N GLY A 107 9.36 13.42 2.03
CA GLY A 107 9.01 14.38 3.08
C GLY A 107 9.89 15.63 3.07
N TRP A 108 11.21 15.47 2.99
CA TRP A 108 12.14 16.61 2.97
C TRP A 108 12.14 17.40 1.64
N LYS A 109 11.64 16.81 0.55
CA LYS A 109 11.59 17.46 -0.77
C LYS A 109 10.37 18.35 -0.95
N LEU A 110 9.34 18.15 -0.12
CA LEU A 110 8.06 18.88 -0.21
C LEU A 110 7.92 20.02 0.80
N THR A 111 8.88 20.17 1.72
CA THR A 111 8.99 21.32 2.63
C THR A 111 9.53 22.54 1.89
#